data_AF-A0A5K0XF77-F1
#
_entry.id   AF-A0A5K0XF77-F1
#
_cell.length_a   1.000
_cell.length_b   1.000
_cell.length_c   1.000
_cell.angle_alpha   90.00
_cell.angle_beta   90.00
_cell.angle_gamma   90.00
#
_symmetry.space_group_name_H-M   'P 1'
#
loop_
_entity.id
_entity.type
_entity.pdbx_description
1 polymer ?
#
loop_
_entity_poly.entity_id
_entity_poly.type
_entity_poly.pdbx_seq_one_letter_code
_entity_poly.pdbx_strand_id
1 'polypeptide(L)' 'DDLSLRSVHRKALLEALAEELPPTAIRFGSKLSSIKNLPDSSLLALHLEDGTVIKTK' A
#
# COMPACT_ATOMS: atom_id res chain seq x y z
N ASP A 1 -31.23 -18.57 -15.18
CA ASP A 1 -30.40 -17.39 -14.90
C ASP A 1 -28.93 -17.74 -15.04
N ASP A 2 -28.31 -17.20 -16.09
CA ASP A 2 -26.91 -17.38 -16.43
C ASP A 2 -26.07 -16.40 -15.58
N LEU A 3 -25.58 -16.85 -14.43
CA LEU A 3 -24.54 -16.15 -13.67
C LEU A 3 -23.22 -16.27 -14.45
N SER A 4 -23.17 -15.61 -15.60
CA SER A 4 -21.97 -15.51 -16.44
C SER A 4 -20.81 -15.02 -15.58
N LEU A 5 -19.74 -15.81 -15.51
CA LEU A 5 -18.52 -15.42 -14.80
C LEU A 5 -17.95 -14.17 -15.47
N ARG A 6 -18.11 -13.01 -14.83
CA ARG A 6 -17.42 -11.78 -15.21
C ARG A 6 -16.01 -11.80 -14.63
N SER A 7 -15.11 -12.51 -15.31
CA SER A 7 -13.69 -12.46 -14.97
C SER A 7 -13.05 -11.20 -15.53
N VAL A 8 -12.16 -10.60 -14.75
CA VAL A 8 -11.32 -9.49 -15.17
C VAL A 8 -9.86 -9.93 -15.08
N HIS A 9 -9.04 -9.46 -16.02
CA HIS A 9 -7.61 -9.72 -15.94
C HIS A 9 -7.03 -8.97 -14.74
N ARG A 10 -6.29 -9.68 -13.86
CA ARG A 10 -5.75 -9.11 -12.60
C ARG A 10 -4.99 -7.80 -12.81
N LYS A 11 -4.20 -7.71 -13.88
CA LYS A 11 -3.45 -6.50 -14.22
C LYS A 11 -4.39 -5.32 -14.49
N ALA A 12 -5.39 -5.51 -15.34
CA ALA A 12 -6.33 -4.46 -15.72
C ALA A 12 -7.12 -3.95 -14.51
N LEU A 13 -7.52 -4.85 -13.61
CA LEU A 13 -8.20 -4.48 -12.37
C LEU A 13 -7.31 -3.60 -11.47
N LEU A 14 -6.05 -3.98 -11.26
CA LEU A 14 -5.15 -3.24 -10.38
C LEU A 14 -4.73 -1.88 -10.97
N GLU A 15 -4.55 -1.81 -12.29
CA GLU A 15 -4.25 -0.55 -12.99
C GLU A 15 -5.43 0.41 -12.89
N ALA A 16 -6.65 -0.05 -13.17
CA ALA A 16 -7.85 0.77 -13.03
C ALA A 16 -8.03 1.31 -11.59
N LEU A 17 -7.80 0.47 -10.57
CA LEU A 17 -7.87 0.91 -9.17
C LEU A 17 -6.77 1.93 -8.81
N ALA A 18 -5.59 1.84 -9.41
CA ALA A 18 -4.50 2.78 -9.18
C ALA A 18 -4.76 4.14 -9.86
N GLU A 19 -5.37 4.13 -11.05
CA GLU A 19 -5.72 5.35 -11.81
C GLU A 19 -6.78 6.22 -11.10
N GLU A 20 -7.67 5.60 -10.33
CA GLU A 20 -8.69 6.31 -9.54
C GLU A 20 -8.14 6.98 -8.26
N LEU A 21 -6.86 6.76 -7.92
CA LEU A 21 -6.24 7.34 -6.72
C LEU A 21 -5.50 8.65 -7.02
N PRO A 22 -5.33 9.54 -6.03
CA PRO A 22 -4.43 10.67 -6.15
C PRO A 22 -3.01 10.24 -6.53
N PRO A 23 -2.26 11.01 -7.34
CA PRO A 23 -0.94 10.62 -7.84
C PRO A 23 0.10 10.24 -6.77
N THR A 24 -0.09 10.69 -5.53
CA THR A 24 0.83 10.47 -4.41
C THR A 24 0.38 9.35 -3.47
N ALA A 25 -0.71 8.65 -3.77
CA ALA A 25 -1.29 7.64 -2.89
C ALA A 25 -0.46 6.35 -2.80
N ILE A 26 0.24 5.97 -3.88
CA ILE A 26 1.04 4.74 -3.95
C ILE A 26 2.51 5.08 -4.08
N ARG A 27 3.33 4.61 -3.14
CA ARG A 27 4.79 4.68 -3.21
C ARG A 27 5.39 3.30 -3.50
N PHE A 28 5.80 3.08 -4.74
CA PHE A 28 6.53 1.88 -5.15
C PHE A 28 7.96 1.85 -4.59
N GLY A 29 8.59 0.67 -4.58
CA GLY A 29 9.95 0.49 -4.04
C GLY A 29 10.04 0.55 -2.51
N SER A 30 8.92 0.57 -1.80
CA SER A 30 8.87 0.70 -0.34
C SER A 30 8.97 -0.65 0.37
N LYS A 31 10.12 -1.32 0.29
CA LYS A 31 10.31 -2.60 0.99
C LYS A 31 10.44 -2.36 2.50
N LEU A 32 9.51 -2.91 3.28
CA LEU A 32 9.48 -2.79 4.74
C LEU A 32 10.56 -3.69 5.37
N SER A 33 11.34 -3.11 6.28
CA SER A 33 12.42 -3.80 7.00
C SER A 33 12.12 -4.03 8.49
N SER A 34 11.42 -3.10 9.14
CA SER A 34 11.07 -3.21 10.56
C SER A 34 9.88 -2.30 10.92
N ILE A 35 9.14 -2.69 11.95
CA ILE A 35 8.07 -1.89 12.56
C ILE A 35 8.41 -1.72 14.05
N LYS A 36 8.34 -0.48 14.54
CA LYS A 36 8.60 -0.16 15.96
C LYS A 36 7.50 0.73 16.53
N ASN A 37 7.11 0.47 17.77
CA ASN A 37 6.31 1.42 18.53
C ASN A 37 7.18 2.63 18.90
N LEU A 38 6.65 3.83 18.74
CA LEU A 38 7.30 5.01 19.31
C LEU A 38 7.02 5.06 20.82
N PRO A 39 8.03 5.34 21.66
CA PRO A 39 7.82 5.56 23.08
C PRO A 39 6.78 6.67 23.28
N ASP A 40 5.90 6.46 24.27
CA ASP A 40 4.93 7.46 24.72
C ASP A 40 3.94 7.95 23.66
N SER A 41 3.71 7.15 22.60
CA SER A 41 2.76 7.47 21.54
C SER A 41 2.02 6.22 21.06
N SER A 42 0.81 6.40 20.53
CA SER A 42 0.13 5.36 19.75
C SER A 42 0.64 5.28 18.31
N LEU A 43 1.79 5.90 18.01
CA LEU A 43 2.39 5.95 16.69
C LEU A 43 3.38 4.78 16.49
N LEU A 44 3.44 4.31 15.26
CA LEU A 44 4.37 3.33 14.74
C LEU A 44 5.37 3.99 13.80
N ALA A 45 6.63 3.56 13.86
CA ALA A 45 7.65 3.81 12.86
C ALA A 45 7.81 2.58 11.96
N LEU A 46 7.56 2.76 10.68
CA LEU A 46 7.88 1.82 9.61
C LEU A 46 9.26 2.18 9.06
N HIS A 47 10.23 1.29 9.21
CA HIS A 47 11.56 1.43 8.62
C HIS A 47 11.59 0.71 7.28
N LEU A 48 11.94 1.40 6.20
CA LEU A 48 12.11 0.82 4.87
C LEU A 48 13.58 0.44 4.64
N GLU A 49 13.82 -0.47 3.70
CA GLU A 49 15.16 -0.94 3.35
C GLU A 49 16.05 0.17 2.78
N ASP A 50 15.46 1.19 2.14
CA ASP A 50 16.17 2.37 1.64
C ASP A 50 16.57 3.38 2.74
N GLY A 51 16.31 3.06 4.01
CA GLY A 51 16.57 3.92 5.16
C GLY A 51 15.45 4.91 5.49
N THR A 52 14.40 5.01 4.67
CA THR A 52 13.26 5.88 4.96
C THR A 52 12.51 5.42 6.21
N VAL A 53 12.04 6.37 7.01
CA VAL A 53 11.16 6.12 8.16
C VAL A 53 9.82 6.79 7.96
N ILE A 54 8.73 6.01 7.97
CA ILE A 54 7.36 6.50 7.91
C ILE A 54 6.75 6.40 9.31
N LYS A 55 6.20 7.50 9.83
CA LYS A 55 5.46 7.51 11.09
C LYS A 55 3.97 7.46 10.79
N THR A 56 3.26 6.51 11.39
CA THR A 56 1.81 6.32 11.20
C THR A 56 1.12 5.99 12.52
N LYS A 57 -0.19 6.18 12.59
CA LYS A 57 -1.06 5.62 13.63
C LYS A 57 -1.52 4.23 13.24
#